data_AF-A0A3D4LJM6-F1
#
_entry.id   AF-A0A3D4LJM6-F1
#
_cell.length_a   1.000
_cell.length_b   1.000
_cell.length_c   1.000
_cell.angle_alpha   90.00
_cell.angle_beta   90.00
_cell.angle_gamma   90.00
#
_symmetry.space_group_name_H-M   'P 1'
#
loop_
_entity.id
_entity.type
_entity.pdbx_description
1 polymer ?
#
loop_
_entity_poly.entity_id
_entity_poly.type
_entity_poly.pdbx_seq_one_letter_code
_entity_poly.pdbx_strand_id
1 'polypeptide(L)'
;MKPSINVRVKHICYTAILYTVTYLIFRYVFWVSGILPIYTPGWAGSNILWIIAVISMFPILFGWLKFPYIAFAGLLLGNVAGELFGGFHSDIPPRYLHYGWFICIVVVIVSFVIGVHIERRTKKYSK
;
A
#
# COMPACT_ATOMS: atom_id res chain seq x y z
N MET A 1 8.80 25.92 2.69
CA MET A 1 9.93 25.76 1.73
C MET A 1 9.78 24.45 0.93
N LYS A 2 10.14 24.42 -0.36
CA LYS A 2 10.19 23.15 -1.12
C LYS A 2 11.43 22.35 -0.68
N PRO A 3 11.33 21.03 -0.43
CA PRO A 3 12.49 20.22 -0.04
C PRO A 3 13.53 20.18 -1.16
N SER A 4 14.81 20.08 -0.77
CA SER A 4 15.92 19.99 -1.72
C SER A 4 15.81 18.74 -2.60
N ILE A 5 16.49 18.75 -3.75
CA ILE A 5 16.50 17.59 -4.65
C ILE A 5 17.07 16.34 -3.97
N ASN A 6 18.13 16.49 -3.18
CA ASN A 6 18.75 15.39 -2.44
C ASN A 6 17.78 14.75 -1.44
N VAL A 7 16.95 15.56 -0.76
CA VAL A 7 15.92 15.04 0.14
C VAL A 7 14.89 14.23 -0.64
N ARG A 8 14.38 14.77 -1.77
CA ARG A 8 13.40 14.06 -2.61
C ARG A 8 13.93 12.72 -3.12
N VAL A 9 15.18 12.67 -3.60
CA VAL A 9 15.83 11.44 -4.07
C VAL A 9 15.91 10.40 -2.95
N LYS A 10 16.32 10.79 -1.73
CA LYS A 10 16.35 9.85 -0.59
C LYS A 10 14.98 9.23 -0.32
N HIS A 11 13.93 10.04 -0.31
CA HIS A 11 12.56 9.55 -0.10
C HIS A 11 12.10 8.60 -1.21
N ILE A 12 12.43 8.89 -2.49
CA ILE A 12 12.18 7.97 -3.61
C ILE A 12 12.86 6.63 -3.36
N CYS A 13 14.14 6.62 -2.99
CA CYS A 13 14.89 5.38 -2.72
C CYS A 13 14.28 4.60 -1.55
N TYR A 14 13.95 5.27 -0.44
CA TYR A 14 13.34 4.60 0.72
C TYR A 14 11.99 3.98 0.37
N THR A 15 11.13 4.71 -0.34
CA THR A 15 9.83 4.19 -0.77
C THR A 15 9.98 3.03 -1.75
N ALA A 16 10.93 3.11 -2.69
CA ALA A 16 11.21 2.01 -3.62
C ALA A 16 11.66 0.74 -2.89
N ILE A 17 12.56 0.87 -1.91
CA ILE A 17 13.02 -0.25 -1.07
C ILE A 17 11.83 -0.87 -0.32
N LEU A 18 10.98 -0.04 0.31
CA LEU A 18 9.79 -0.54 1.03
C LEU A 18 8.89 -1.37 0.13
N TYR A 19 8.49 -0.85 -1.04
CA TYR A 19 7.63 -1.59 -1.96
C TYR A 19 8.30 -2.84 -2.54
N THR A 20 9.61 -2.80 -2.77
CA THR A 20 10.38 -3.96 -3.27
C THR A 20 10.41 -5.06 -2.22
N VAL A 21 10.72 -4.74 -0.97
CA VAL A 21 10.70 -5.70 0.14
C VAL A 21 9.30 -6.28 0.33
N THR A 22 8.27 -5.44 0.33
CA THR A 22 6.88 -5.91 0.41
C THR A 22 6.49 -6.81 -0.75
N TYR A 23 6.93 -6.51 -1.97
CA TYR A 23 6.69 -7.37 -3.14
C TYR A 23 7.31 -8.75 -2.94
N LEU A 24 8.56 -8.82 -2.49
CA LEU A 24 9.24 -10.10 -2.23
C LEU A 24 8.51 -10.89 -1.15
N ILE A 25 8.09 -10.24 -0.06
CA ILE A 25 7.32 -10.89 1.01
C ILE A 25 5.99 -11.42 0.45
N PHE A 26 5.22 -10.60 -0.26
CA PHE A 26 3.93 -10.99 -0.80
C PHE A 26 4.06 -12.13 -1.83
N ARG A 27 5.13 -12.11 -2.62
CA ARG A 27 5.37 -13.10 -3.68
C ARG A 27 5.90 -14.44 -3.16
N TYR A 28 6.82 -14.43 -2.21
CA TYR A 28 7.51 -15.66 -1.76
C TYR A 28 6.97 -16.22 -0.45
N VAL A 29 6.41 -15.37 0.41
CA VAL A 29 5.83 -15.80 1.68
C VAL A 29 4.33 -16.05 1.51
N PHE A 30 3.58 -15.06 1.03
CA PHE A 30 2.11 -15.08 1.08
C PHE A 30 1.39 -15.56 -0.18
N TRP A 31 2.10 -15.73 -1.29
CA TRP A 31 1.48 -16.22 -2.53
C TRP A 31 0.94 -17.65 -2.39
N VAL A 32 0.06 -18.06 -3.30
CA VAL A 32 -0.58 -19.39 -3.31
C VAL A 32 0.44 -20.54 -3.28
N SER A 33 1.63 -20.34 -3.83
CA SER A 33 2.73 -21.31 -3.81
C SER A 33 3.86 -20.94 -2.85
N GLY A 34 3.61 -20.02 -1.92
CA GLY A 34 4.57 -19.53 -0.92
C GLY A 34 4.59 -20.37 0.35
N ILE A 35 5.40 -19.93 1.32
CA ILE A 35 5.61 -20.62 2.60
C ILE A 35 4.36 -20.60 3.48
N LEU A 36 3.64 -19.47 3.49
CA LEU A 36 2.45 -19.24 4.30
C LEU A 36 1.38 -18.58 3.42
N PRO A 37 0.61 -19.34 2.63
CA PRO A 37 -0.34 -18.77 1.68
C PRO A 37 -1.45 -18.01 2.42
N ILE A 38 -1.51 -16.70 2.22
CA ILE A 38 -2.53 -15.80 2.78
C ILE A 38 -3.17 -15.05 1.61
N TYR A 39 -4.50 -15.04 1.53
CA TYR A 39 -5.20 -14.60 0.33
C TYR A 39 -4.91 -13.14 -0.01
N THR A 40 -5.17 -12.23 0.94
CA THR A 40 -5.18 -10.79 0.65
C THR A 40 -3.79 -10.25 0.27
N PRO A 41 -2.71 -10.54 1.03
CA PRO A 41 -1.36 -10.11 0.67
C PRO A 41 -0.87 -10.74 -0.64
N GLY A 42 -1.15 -12.03 -0.85
CA GLY A 42 -0.82 -12.71 -2.11
C GLY A 42 -1.48 -12.00 -3.29
N TRP A 43 -2.80 -11.79 -3.22
CA TRP A 43 -3.55 -11.08 -4.25
C TRP A 43 -3.04 -9.65 -4.45
N ALA A 44 -2.81 -8.89 -3.38
CA ALA A 44 -2.38 -7.49 -3.46
C ALA A 44 -1.01 -7.37 -4.15
N GLY A 45 -0.09 -8.30 -3.87
CA GLY A 45 1.25 -8.34 -4.45
C GLY A 45 1.25 -8.48 -5.97
N SER A 46 0.34 -9.29 -6.51
CA SER A 46 0.25 -9.53 -7.95
C SER A 46 -0.60 -8.52 -8.70
N ASN A 47 -1.54 -7.84 -8.04
CA ASN A 47 -2.54 -7.03 -8.74
C ASN A 47 -2.35 -5.52 -8.56
N ILE A 48 -2.19 -5.04 -7.32
CA ILE A 48 -2.28 -3.61 -7.00
C ILE A 48 -1.00 -3.00 -6.42
N LEU A 49 -0.07 -3.81 -5.91
CA LEU A 49 1.13 -3.33 -5.22
C LEU A 49 1.96 -2.37 -6.09
N TRP A 50 2.26 -2.77 -7.33
CA TRP A 50 3.07 -1.96 -8.25
C TRP A 50 2.35 -0.65 -8.65
N ILE A 51 1.03 -0.71 -8.82
CA ILE A 51 0.20 0.47 -9.13
C ILE A 51 0.28 1.47 -7.98
N ILE A 52 0.10 1.00 -6.75
CA ILE A 52 0.16 1.82 -5.54
C ILE A 52 1.58 2.39 -5.36
N ALA A 53 2.62 1.60 -5.64
CA ALA A 53 4.00 2.08 -5.60
C ALA A 53 4.20 3.29 -6.53
N VAL A 54 3.82 3.17 -7.80
CA VAL A 54 3.96 4.24 -8.79
C VAL A 54 3.14 5.48 -8.40
N ILE A 55 1.85 5.31 -8.08
CA ILE A 55 0.96 6.42 -7.70
C ILE A 55 1.47 7.13 -6.45
N SER A 56 1.93 6.38 -5.45
CA SER A 56 2.38 6.94 -4.18
C SER A 56 3.72 7.66 -4.25
N MET A 57 4.60 7.24 -5.16
CA MET A 57 5.92 7.85 -5.35
C MET A 57 5.88 9.12 -6.20
N PHE A 58 4.95 9.24 -7.15
CA PHE A 58 4.88 10.39 -8.05
C PHE A 58 4.80 11.76 -7.32
N PRO A 59 3.99 11.92 -6.24
CA PRO A 59 3.94 13.16 -5.47
C PRO A 59 5.26 13.64 -4.85
N ILE A 60 6.24 12.73 -4.66
CA ILE A 60 7.56 13.08 -4.10
C ILE A 60 8.28 14.10 -4.99
N LEU A 61 8.07 14.04 -6.32
CA LEU A 61 8.65 15.00 -7.28
C LEU A 61 8.19 16.44 -6.98
N PHE A 62 6.98 16.61 -6.46
CA PHE A 62 6.37 17.88 -6.05
C PHE A 62 6.62 18.21 -4.56
N GLY A 63 7.49 17.43 -3.91
CA GLY A 63 7.90 17.60 -2.52
C GLY A 63 6.84 17.17 -1.51
N TRP A 64 5.97 16.23 -1.86
CA TRP A 64 5.03 15.59 -0.91
C TRP A 64 5.73 14.36 -0.34
N LEU A 65 6.42 14.53 0.77
CA LEU A 65 7.32 13.52 1.34
C LEU A 65 6.58 12.53 2.25
N LYS A 66 5.48 12.95 2.89
CA LYS A 66 4.69 12.12 3.83
C LYS A 66 3.70 11.22 3.09
N PHE A 67 3.16 11.69 1.97
CA PHE A 67 2.18 10.97 1.15
C PHE A 67 2.55 9.51 0.86
N PRO A 68 3.75 9.18 0.33
CA PRO A 68 4.11 7.79 0.02
C PRO A 68 4.06 6.85 1.24
N TYR A 69 4.41 7.34 2.43
CA TYR A 69 4.40 6.52 3.65
C TYR A 69 2.99 6.30 4.18
N ILE A 70 2.10 7.28 4.03
CA ILE A 70 0.68 7.14 4.40
C ILE A 70 -0.01 6.16 3.45
N ALA A 71 0.27 6.26 2.15
CA ALA A 71 -0.15 5.29 1.14
C ALA A 71 0.33 3.86 1.48
N PHE A 72 1.61 3.72 1.81
CA PHE A 72 2.20 2.43 2.19
C PHE A 72 1.58 1.87 3.47
N ALA A 73 1.38 2.69 4.50
CA ALA A 73 0.68 2.28 5.71
C ALA A 73 -0.76 1.80 5.41
N GLY A 74 -1.46 2.51 4.52
CA GLY A 74 -2.78 2.13 4.02
C GLY A 74 -2.79 0.77 3.33
N LEU A 75 -1.78 0.48 2.52
CA LEU A 75 -1.61 -0.84 1.92
C LEU A 75 -1.44 -1.93 2.99
N LEU A 76 -0.56 -1.72 3.99
CA LEU A 76 -0.35 -2.72 5.04
C LEU A 76 -1.63 -2.95 5.86
N LEU A 77 -2.28 -1.87 6.30
CA LEU A 77 -3.54 -1.95 7.04
C LEU A 77 -4.67 -2.55 6.19
N GLY A 78 -4.72 -2.23 4.90
CA GLY A 78 -5.70 -2.78 3.97
C GLY A 78 -5.55 -4.29 3.78
N ASN A 79 -4.31 -4.80 3.76
CA ASN A 79 -4.06 -6.24 3.72
C ASN A 79 -4.47 -6.93 5.02
N VAL A 80 -4.13 -6.36 6.18
CA VAL A 80 -4.54 -6.89 7.48
C VAL A 80 -6.06 -6.88 7.62
N ALA A 81 -6.71 -5.76 7.33
CA ALA A 81 -8.16 -5.62 7.38
C ALA A 81 -8.85 -6.54 6.36
N GLY A 82 -8.30 -6.62 5.15
CA GLY A 82 -8.84 -7.50 4.12
C GLY A 82 -8.77 -8.96 4.51
N GLU A 83 -7.72 -9.41 5.20
CA GLU A 83 -7.65 -10.78 5.69
C GLU A 83 -8.59 -11.03 6.88
N LEU A 84 -8.69 -10.08 7.82
CA LEU A 84 -9.54 -10.24 9.00
C LEU A 84 -11.04 -10.14 8.70
N PHE A 85 -11.43 -9.29 7.75
CA PHE A 85 -12.82 -8.96 7.46
C PHE A 85 -13.28 -9.39 6.06
N GLY A 86 -12.39 -9.96 5.24
CA GLY A 86 -12.69 -10.41 3.87
C GLY A 86 -13.61 -11.62 3.79
N GLY A 87 -13.86 -12.26 4.93
CA GLY A 87 -14.75 -13.41 5.08
C GLY A 87 -14.06 -14.72 4.73
N PHE A 88 -14.32 -15.74 5.56
CA PHE A 88 -13.90 -17.12 5.33
C PHE A 88 -15.15 -17.99 5.36
N HIS A 89 -15.45 -18.72 4.28
CA HIS A 89 -16.44 -19.79 4.29
C HIS A 89 -15.73 -21.08 3.91
N SER A 90 -15.21 -21.78 4.92
CA SER A 90 -14.43 -23.01 4.78
C SER A 90 -15.27 -24.24 4.45
N ASP A 91 -16.60 -24.16 4.55
CA ASP A 91 -17.40 -25.36 4.83
C ASP A 91 -18.12 -25.94 3.62
N ILE A 92 -18.03 -25.33 2.42
CA ILE A 92 -18.78 -25.81 1.24
C ILE A 92 -18.01 -25.56 -0.07
N PRO A 93 -17.69 -26.60 -0.88
CA PRO A 93 -17.30 -26.43 -2.28
C PRO A 93 -18.51 -25.97 -3.12
N PRO A 94 -18.38 -25.07 -4.11
CA PRO A 94 -17.14 -24.56 -4.71
C PRO A 94 -16.58 -23.31 -4.00
N ARG A 95 -15.27 -23.07 -4.18
CA ARG A 95 -14.52 -21.94 -3.62
C ARG A 95 -15.19 -20.59 -3.95
N TYR A 96 -15.71 -19.88 -2.95
CA TYR A 96 -16.32 -18.56 -3.14
C TYR A 96 -15.48 -17.40 -2.57
N LEU A 97 -15.81 -16.20 -3.08
CA LEU A 97 -15.11 -14.90 -2.98
C LEU A 97 -14.65 -14.54 -1.56
N HIS A 98 -13.33 -14.47 -1.36
CA HIS A 98 -12.74 -13.71 -0.26
C HIS A 98 -12.67 -12.23 -0.67
N TYR A 99 -13.46 -11.36 -0.03
CA TYR A 99 -13.56 -9.93 -0.38
C TYR A 99 -12.42 -9.07 0.17
N GLY A 100 -11.39 -9.68 0.76
CA GLY A 100 -10.23 -8.97 1.30
C GLY A 100 -9.55 -8.05 0.30
N TRP A 101 -9.55 -8.40 -1.00
CA TRP A 101 -9.04 -7.54 -2.06
C TRP A 101 -9.77 -6.20 -2.13
N PHE A 102 -11.10 -6.21 -2.00
CA PHE A 102 -11.93 -5.01 -2.08
C PHE A 102 -11.71 -4.12 -0.86
N ILE A 103 -11.70 -4.71 0.34
CA ILE A 103 -11.40 -4.02 1.60
C ILE A 103 -10.02 -3.36 1.51
N CYS A 104 -9.02 -4.07 0.99
CA CYS A 104 -7.67 -3.54 0.81
C CYS A 104 -7.66 -2.30 -0.12
N ILE A 105 -8.33 -2.36 -1.27
CA ILE A 105 -8.45 -1.21 -2.18
C ILE A 105 -9.11 -0.02 -1.48
N VAL A 106 -10.21 -0.23 -0.77
CA VAL A 106 -10.93 0.85 -0.06
C VAL A 106 -10.02 1.52 0.97
N VAL A 107 -9.32 0.74 1.79
CA VAL A 107 -8.41 1.28 2.81
C VAL A 107 -7.26 2.07 2.15
N VAL A 108 -6.72 1.60 1.02
CA VAL A 108 -5.70 2.32 0.26
C VAL A 108 -6.24 3.65 -0.28
N ILE A 109 -7.42 3.67 -0.87
CA ILE A 109 -8.05 4.90 -1.39
C ILE A 109 -8.26 5.91 -0.26
N VAL A 110 -8.80 5.46 0.88
CA VAL A 110 -8.97 6.32 2.07
C VAL A 110 -7.61 6.87 2.52
N SER A 111 -6.57 6.04 2.51
CA SER A 111 -5.21 6.45 2.89
C SER A 111 -4.62 7.47 1.92
N PHE A 112 -4.92 7.38 0.61
CA PHE A 112 -4.55 8.43 -0.35
C PHE A 112 -5.23 9.74 0.01
N VAL A 113 -6.54 9.74 0.27
CA VAL A 113 -7.29 10.95 0.65
C VAL A 113 -6.70 11.59 1.91
N ILE A 114 -6.41 10.78 2.93
CA ILE A 114 -5.75 11.22 4.18
C ILE A 114 -4.37 11.80 3.88
N GLY A 115 -3.57 11.13 3.05
CA GLY A 115 -2.25 11.58 2.65
C GLY A 115 -2.27 12.94 1.96
N VAL A 116 -3.20 13.15 1.03
CA VAL A 116 -3.39 14.44 0.36
C VAL A 116 -3.73 15.52 1.38
N HIS A 117 -4.63 15.25 2.31
CA HIS A 117 -5.06 16.21 3.32
C HIS A 117 -3.92 16.61 4.27
N ILE A 118 -3.15 15.63 4.76
CA ILE A 118 -2.01 15.86 5.66
C ILE A 118 -0.92 16.69 4.97
N GLU A 119 -0.60 16.38 3.72
CA GLU A 119 0.40 17.14 2.94
C GLU A 119 -0.05 18.58 2.70
N ARG A 120 -1.30 18.78 2.29
CA ARG A 120 -1.86 20.12 2.08
C ARG A 120 -1.83 20.96 3.36
N ARG A 121 -2.18 20.36 4.51
CA ARG A 121 -2.11 21.06 5.81
C ARG A 121 -0.66 21.39 6.18
N THR A 122 0.26 20.42 6.09
CA THR A 122 1.68 20.65 6.41
C THR A 122 2.25 21.81 5.59
N LYS A 123 1.97 21.85 4.28
CA LYS A 123 2.43 22.96 3.42
C LYS A 123 1.80 24.31 3.76
N LYS A 124 0.56 24.33 4.25
CA LYS A 124 -0.11 25.58 4.67
C LYS A 124 0.52 26.18 5.92
N TYR A 125 0.95 25.36 6.88
CA TYR A 125 1.58 25.81 8.13
C TYR A 125 3.10 26.03 8.04
N SER A 126 3.75 25.64 6.93
CA SER A 126 5.16 25.92 6.66
C SER A 126 5.38 27.10 5.70
N LYS A 127 4.32 27.88 5.45
CA LYS A 127 4.37 29.21 4.84
C LYS A 127 4.14 30.22 5.95
#